data_AF-E7FNB9-F1
#
_entry.id   AF-E7FNB9-F1
#
_cell.length_a   1.000
_cell.length_b   1.000
_cell.length_c   1.000
_cell.angle_alpha   90.00
_cell.angle_beta   90.00
_cell.angle_gamma   90.00
#
_symmetry.space_group_name_H-M   'P 1'
#
loop_
_entity.id
_entity.type
_entity.pdbx_description
1 polymer ?
#
loop_
_entity_poly.entity_id
_entity_poly.type
_entity_poly.pdbx_seq_one_letter_code
_entity_poly.pdbx_strand_id
1 'polypeptide(L)'
;MYGIGRFCAKNQNIVMKRGARTVILDTKWKSLIDNERKNYGISQQDMYKMYAYSKKYNTSEIWLLYPVNDEMRNHEQIKFESGDGTIVTLHFVEVDRIDDSLQELKSKL
;
A
#
# COMPACT_ATOMS: atom_id res chain seq x y z
N MET A 1 0.38 -14.30 20.89
CA MET A 1 -0.21 -15.09 19.78
C MET A 1 0.19 -14.40 18.47
N TYR A 2 1.28 -14.84 17.84
CA TYR A 2 1.81 -14.19 16.63
C TYR A 2 1.05 -14.70 15.41
N GLY A 3 0.40 -13.78 14.68
CA GLY A 3 -0.38 -14.08 13.49
C GLY A 3 0.52 -14.53 12.34
N ILE A 4 0.18 -15.67 11.74
CA ILE A 4 0.92 -16.27 10.64
C ILE A 4 0.65 -15.43 9.38
N GLY A 5 1.64 -14.66 8.93
CA GLY A 5 1.57 -13.94 7.66
C GLY A 5 1.56 -14.93 6.50
N ARG A 6 0.52 -14.91 5.65
CA ARG A 6 0.45 -15.77 4.47
C ARG A 6 1.10 -15.04 3.30
N PHE A 7 2.30 -15.47 2.91
CA PHE A 7 3.00 -14.97 1.73
C PHE A 7 2.50 -15.71 0.48
N CYS A 8 1.95 -14.98 -0.50
CA CYS A 8 1.50 -15.57 -1.76
C CYS A 8 2.41 -15.11 -2.90
N ALA A 9 3.49 -15.84 -3.17
CA ALA A 9 4.56 -15.49 -4.12
C ALA A 9 4.16 -15.24 -5.59
N LYS A 10 2.89 -15.44 -5.98
CA LYS A 10 2.44 -15.29 -7.38
C LYS A 10 2.23 -13.82 -7.79
N ASN A 11 2.10 -12.92 -6.82
CA ASN A 11 2.14 -11.46 -6.96
C ASN A 11 2.84 -10.94 -5.70
N GLN A 12 3.65 -9.88 -5.75
CA GLN A 12 4.39 -9.33 -4.58
C GLN A 12 3.45 -8.71 -3.52
N ASN A 13 2.61 -9.53 -2.91
CA ASN A 13 1.55 -9.17 -1.97
C ASN A 13 1.73 -9.93 -0.67
N ILE A 14 1.76 -9.19 0.44
CA ILE A 14 1.84 -9.69 1.80
C ILE A 14 0.50 -9.42 2.47
N VAL A 15 -0.13 -10.46 3.00
CA VAL A 15 -1.34 -10.31 3.82
C VAL A 15 -0.94 -10.44 5.29
N MET A 16 -1.09 -9.34 6.03
CA MET A 16 -0.84 -9.31 7.47
C MET A 16 -2.15 -9.39 8.24
N LYS A 17 -2.18 -10.24 9.27
CA LYS A 17 -3.33 -10.39 10.17
C LYS A 17 -2.89 -10.16 11.60
N ARG A 18 -3.52 -9.19 12.28
CA ARG A 18 -3.28 -8.87 13.69
C ARG A 18 -4.64 -8.77 14.41
N GLY A 19 -5.00 -9.83 15.13
CA GLY A 19 -6.33 -9.93 15.74
C GLY A 19 -7.44 -9.91 14.68
N ALA A 20 -8.37 -8.96 14.80
CA ALA A 20 -9.45 -8.76 13.82
C ALA A 20 -9.05 -7.90 12.61
N ARG A 21 -7.87 -7.24 12.64
CA ARG A 21 -7.37 -6.38 11.56
C ARG A 21 -6.61 -7.21 10.53
N THR A 22 -6.98 -7.09 9.26
CA THR A 22 -6.26 -7.69 8.13
C THR A 22 -5.80 -6.55 7.22
N VAL A 23 -4.51 -6.48 6.90
CA VAL A 23 -3.96 -5.45 6.01
C VAL A 23 -3.29 -6.15 4.83
N ILE A 24 -3.54 -5.66 3.63
CA ILE A 24 -2.88 -6.13 2.41
C ILE A 24 -1.79 -5.14 2.06
N LEU A 25 -0.56 -5.63 1.90
CA LEU A 25 0.60 -4.84 1.53
C LEU A 25 1.09 -5.30 0.17
N ASP A 26 1.24 -4.38 -0.77
CA ASP A 26 1.83 -4.65 -2.08
C ASP A 26 2.94 -3.63 -2.34
N THR A 27 4.11 -4.12 -2.71
CA THR A 27 5.25 -3.26 -3.08
C THR A 27 5.26 -3.06 -4.58
N LYS A 28 5.28 -1.79 -5.01
CA LYS A 28 5.37 -1.41 -6.43
C LYS A 28 6.65 -0.64 -6.68
N TRP A 29 7.42 -1.10 -7.65
CA TRP A 29 8.56 -0.38 -8.17
C TRP A 29 8.15 0.48 -9.38
N LYS A 30 7.55 1.64 -9.12
CA LYS A 30 7.26 2.66 -10.14
C LYS A 30 7.56 4.04 -9.59
N SER A 31 8.08 4.91 -10.44
CA SER A 31 8.20 6.34 -10.14
C SER A 31 6.80 6.96 -10.27
N LEU A 32 6.26 7.48 -9.16
CA LEU A 32 5.04 8.27 -9.23
C LEU A 32 5.37 9.68 -9.74
N ILE A 33 4.35 10.36 -10.25
CA ILE A 33 4.42 11.77 -10.64
C ILE A 33 3.55 12.58 -9.71
N ASP A 34 3.97 13.78 -9.34
CA ASP A 34 3.12 14.69 -8.55
C ASP A 34 2.06 15.33 -9.44
N ASN A 35 1.04 14.53 -9.79
CA ASN A 35 -0.04 14.96 -10.65
C ASN A 35 -1.33 14.21 -10.32
N GLU A 36 -2.15 14.81 -9.46
CA GLU A 36 -3.46 14.27 -9.07
C GLU A 36 -4.37 14.00 -10.27
N ARG A 37 -4.38 14.87 -11.30
CA ARG A 37 -5.20 14.69 -12.52
C ARG A 37 -4.84 13.42 -13.30
N LYS A 38 -3.63 12.91 -13.12
CA LYS A 38 -3.15 11.64 -13.70
C LYS A 38 -3.09 10.51 -12.67
N ASN A 39 -3.78 10.65 -11.54
CA ASN A 39 -3.73 9.70 -10.42
C ASN A 39 -2.30 9.34 -10.00
N TYR A 40 -1.39 10.33 -10.03
CA TYR A 40 0.01 10.16 -9.69
C TYR A 40 0.77 9.12 -10.54
N GLY A 41 0.25 8.77 -11.73
CA GLY A 41 0.82 7.73 -12.59
C GLY A 41 0.39 6.31 -12.22
N ILE A 42 -0.55 6.16 -11.28
CA ILE A 42 -1.13 4.87 -10.91
C ILE A 42 -2.09 4.41 -12.00
N SER A 43 -1.90 3.18 -12.47
CA SER A 43 -2.76 2.63 -13.51
C SER A 43 -4.11 2.18 -12.93
N GLN A 44 -5.18 2.35 -13.69
CA GLN A 44 -6.50 1.86 -13.32
C GLN A 44 -6.51 0.34 -13.06
N GLN A 45 -5.68 -0.41 -13.79
CA GLN A 45 -5.51 -1.85 -13.59
C GLN A 45 -4.91 -2.18 -12.21
N ASP A 46 -4.00 -1.36 -11.70
CA ASP A 46 -3.44 -1.55 -10.35
C ASP A 46 -4.52 -1.33 -9.29
N MET A 47 -5.38 -0.30 -9.46
CA MET A 47 -6.52 -0.05 -8.57
C MET A 47 -7.53 -1.19 -8.58
N TYR A 48 -7.89 -1.72 -9.75
CA TYR A 48 -8.79 -2.88 -9.86
C TYR A 48 -8.22 -4.13 -9.19
N LYS A 49 -6.89 -4.36 -9.29
CA LYS A 49 -6.23 -5.47 -8.59
C LYS A 49 -6.34 -5.32 -7.07
N MET A 50 -6.09 -4.12 -6.55
CA MET A 50 -6.22 -3.84 -5.12
C MET A 50 -7.66 -4.04 -4.65
N TYR A 51 -8.63 -3.56 -5.41
CA TYR A 51 -10.04 -3.80 -5.13
C TYR A 51 -10.37 -5.31 -5.05
N ALA A 52 -9.94 -6.10 -6.02
CA ALA A 52 -10.17 -7.55 -6.01
C ALA A 52 -9.53 -8.22 -4.78
N TYR A 53 -8.37 -7.73 -4.33
CA TYR A 53 -7.72 -8.22 -3.11
C TYR A 53 -8.49 -7.87 -1.84
N SER A 54 -9.04 -6.66 -1.74
CA SER A 54 -9.91 -6.25 -0.62
C SER A 54 -11.04 -7.27 -0.40
N LYS A 55 -11.71 -7.67 -1.49
CA LYS A 55 -12.83 -8.61 -1.47
C LYS A 55 -12.37 -10.03 -1.21
N LYS A 56 -11.26 -10.46 -1.83
CA LYS A 56 -10.71 -11.80 -1.63
C LYS A 56 -10.32 -12.09 -0.18
N TYR A 57 -9.79 -11.10 0.52
CA TYR A 57 -9.33 -11.25 1.91
C TYR A 57 -10.28 -10.62 2.94
N ASN A 58 -11.44 -10.12 2.50
CA ASN A 58 -12.45 -9.47 3.31
C ASN A 58 -11.87 -8.39 4.23
N THR A 59 -11.11 -7.47 3.64
CA THR A 59 -10.54 -6.31 4.33
C THR A 59 -10.74 -5.04 3.51
N SER A 60 -11.02 -3.94 4.20
CA SER A 60 -11.09 -2.60 3.62
C SER A 60 -9.73 -1.92 3.57
N GLU A 61 -8.68 -2.47 4.17
CA GLU A 61 -7.40 -1.79 4.37
C GLU A 61 -6.29 -2.35 3.49
N ILE A 62 -5.83 -1.53 2.56
CA ILE A 62 -4.76 -1.87 1.60
C ILE A 62 -3.69 -0.80 1.62
N TRP A 63 -2.45 -1.23 1.73
CA TRP A 63 -1.27 -0.37 1.74
C TRP A 63 -0.41 -0.68 0.51
N LEU A 64 -0.21 0.32 -0.33
CA LEU A 64 0.69 0.28 -1.47
C LEU A 64 2.01 0.96 -1.09
N LEU A 65 3.11 0.21 -1.16
CA LEU A 65 4.44 0.72 -0.84
C LEU A 65 5.14 1.12 -2.14
N TYR A 66 5.48 2.40 -2.26
CA TYR A 66 6.24 2.94 -3.37
C TYR A 66 7.57 3.50 -2.88
N PRO A 67 8.68 3.31 -3.62
CA PRO A 67 9.89 4.04 -3.32
C PRO A 67 9.62 5.53 -3.50
N VAL A 68 10.06 6.36 -2.55
CA VAL A 68 10.02 7.80 -2.70
C VAL A 68 10.95 8.23 -3.84
N ASN A 69 10.55 9.25 -4.58
CA ASN A 69 11.41 9.93 -5.54
C ASN A 69 11.45 11.43 -5.18
N ASP A 70 12.34 12.17 -5.83
CA ASP A 70 12.53 13.60 -5.52
C ASP A 70 11.23 14.42 -5.72
N GLU A 71 10.35 14.02 -6.66
CA GLU A 71 9.05 14.67 -6.88
C GLU A 71 8.06 14.44 -5.74
N MET A 72 8.06 13.26 -5.14
CA MET A 72 7.09 12.87 -4.10
C MET A 72 7.64 13.04 -2.67
N ARG A 73 8.87 13.49 -2.50
CA ARG A 73 9.57 13.51 -1.19
C ARG A 73 8.85 14.32 -0.11
N ASN A 74 8.13 15.37 -0.50
CA ASN A 74 7.35 16.22 0.42
C ASN A 74 5.84 16.02 0.28
N HIS A 75 5.40 14.98 -0.44
CA HIS A 75 4.00 14.75 -0.69
C HIS A 75 3.36 13.99 0.48
N GLU A 76 2.17 14.42 0.90
CA GLU A 76 1.40 13.72 1.92
C GLU A 76 0.93 12.34 1.45
N GLN A 77 0.50 11.52 2.41
CA GLN A 77 -0.03 10.19 2.14
C GLN A 77 -1.28 10.26 1.24
N ILE A 78 -1.22 9.62 0.08
CA ILE A 78 -2.35 9.59 -0.87
C ILE A 78 -3.30 8.46 -0.49
N LYS A 79 -4.60 8.74 -0.50
CA LYS A 79 -5.66 7.77 -0.22
C LYS A 79 -6.67 7.74 -1.35
N PHE A 80 -7.02 6.54 -1.79
CA PHE A 80 -8.09 6.29 -2.74
C PHE A 80 -9.20 5.52 -2.05
N GLU A 81 -10.42 6.03 -2.13
CA GLU A 81 -11.61 5.37 -1.58
C GLU A 81 -12.47 4.81 -2.72
N SER A 82 -12.89 3.56 -2.60
CA SER A 82 -13.75 2.91 -3.61
C SER A 82 -15.24 3.21 -3.44
N GLY A 83 -15.63 3.98 -2.41
CA GLY A 83 -17.03 4.29 -2.06
C GLY A 83 -17.78 3.19 -1.31
N ASP A 84 -17.23 1.98 -1.23
CA ASP A 84 -17.77 0.85 -0.48
C ASP A 84 -17.03 0.60 0.85
N GLY A 85 -16.30 1.61 1.32
CA GLY A 85 -15.45 1.57 2.51
C GLY A 85 -14.05 0.98 2.29
N THR A 86 -13.73 0.49 1.08
CA THR A 86 -12.35 0.06 0.76
C THR A 86 -11.44 1.27 0.56
N ILE A 87 -10.37 1.33 1.35
CA ILE A 87 -9.37 2.41 1.33
C ILE A 87 -8.02 1.84 0.90
N VAL A 88 -7.51 2.35 -0.22
CA VAL A 88 -6.16 2.08 -0.71
C VAL A 88 -5.29 3.26 -0.31
N THR A 89 -4.31 2.99 0.54
CA THR A 89 -3.38 3.98 1.05
C THR A 89 -2.02 3.80 0.41
N LEU A 90 -1.42 4.88 -0.09
CA LEU A 90 -0.06 4.89 -0.59
C LEU A 90 0.90 5.34 0.50
N HIS A 91 1.92 4.52 0.74
CA HIS A 91 3.02 4.79 1.65
C HIS A 91 4.31 4.91 0.83
N PHE A 92 4.99 6.04 0.99
CA PHE A 92 6.28 6.28 0.39
C PHE A 92 7.37 5.73 1.31
N VAL A 93 8.33 5.02 0.73
CA VAL A 93 9.46 4.41 1.44
C VAL A 93 10.74 5.08 0.95
N GLU A 94 11.47 5.73 1.85
CA GLU A 94 12.80 6.26 1.58
C GLU A 94 13.79 5.09 1.53
N VAL A 95 14.28 4.74 0.33
CA VAL A 95 15.16 3.58 0.15
C VAL A 95 16.56 3.84 0.72
N ASP A 96 16.99 5.10 0.77
CA ASP A 96 18.21 5.57 1.42
C ASP A 96 18.12 5.56 2.96
N ARG A 97 16.90 5.55 3.52
CA ARG A 97 16.61 5.47 4.97
C ARG A 97 15.59 4.39 5.28
N ILE A 98 15.88 3.18 4.83
CA ILE A 98 14.93 2.07 4.92
C ILE A 98 14.56 1.72 6.37
N ASP A 99 15.50 1.82 7.30
CA ASP A 99 15.26 1.51 8.72
C ASP A 99 14.22 2.46 9.34
N ASP A 100 14.36 3.77 9.11
CA ASP A 100 13.45 4.79 9.62
C ASP A 100 12.05 4.65 9.00
N SER A 101 11.99 4.45 7.67
CA SER A 101 10.74 4.24 6.93
C SER A 101 9.99 2.99 7.42
N LEU A 102 10.72 1.92 7.71
CA LEU A 102 10.14 0.68 8.24
C LEU A 102 9.67 0.83 9.70
N GLN A 103 10.35 1.63 10.52
CA GLN A 103 9.88 1.93 11.88
C GLN A 103 8.57 2.72 11.87
N GLU A 104 8.45 3.71 11.00
CA GLU A 104 7.21 4.46 10.85
C GLU A 104 6.06 3.54 10.43
N LEU A 105 6.28 2.68 9.44
CA LEU A 105 5.28 1.72 8.98
C LEU A 105 4.87 0.73 10.08
N LYS A 106 5.82 0.27 10.90
CA LYS A 106 5.55 -0.59 12.05
C LYS A 106 4.70 0.09 13.11
N SER A 107 4.86 1.40 13.33
CA SER A 107 4.07 2.13 14.32
C SER A 107 2.59 2.28 13.93
N LYS A 108 2.28 2.20 12.63
CA LYS A 108 0.91 2.30 12.08
C LYS A 108 0.14 0.96 12.09
N LEU A 109 0.84 -0.16 12.28
CA LEU A 109 0.29 -1.52 12.36
C LEU A 109 -0.17 -1.86 13.78
#